data_AF-A0A835EN81-F1
#
_entry.id   AF-A0A835EN81-F1
#
_cell.length_a   1.000
_cell.length_b   1.000
_cell.length_c   1.000
_cell.angle_alpha   90.00
_cell.angle_beta   90.00
_cell.angle_gamma   90.00
#
_symmetry.space_group_name_H-M   'P 1'
#
loop_
_entity.id
_entity.type
_entity.pdbx_description
1 polymer ?
#
loop_
_entity_poly.entity_id
_entity_poly.type
_entity_poly.pdbx_seq_one_letter_code
_entity_poly.pdbx_strand_id
1 'polypeptide(L)'
;MAEEIRRRGRGGRRRPSSSRAALRRKVRELRRLVPGGDEAPEGALLARAADYIAGLRARVELLRALAAACEVAAGQPMQAVGGGGGECMG
;
A
#
# COMPACT_ATOMS: atom_id res chain seq x y z
N MET A 1 53.64 -23.81 -37.32
CA MET A 1 53.63 -23.00 -36.09
C MET A 1 52.51 -22.00 -36.22
N ALA A 2 51.44 -22.21 -35.46
CA ALA A 2 50.28 -21.33 -35.41
C ALA A 2 50.60 -20.12 -34.52
N GLU A 3 50.38 -18.91 -35.01
CA GLU A 3 50.34 -17.73 -34.16
C GLU A 3 48.97 -17.07 -34.27
N GLU A 4 48.14 -17.46 -33.31
CA GLU A 4 46.74 -17.11 -33.18
C GLU A 4 46.63 -15.67 -32.64
N ILE A 5 46.25 -14.76 -33.54
CA ILE A 5 45.95 -13.37 -33.23
C ILE A 5 44.73 -13.35 -32.30
N ARG A 6 44.98 -13.24 -30.99
CA ARG A 6 43.98 -13.06 -29.93
C ARG A 6 43.20 -11.77 -30.17
N ARG A 7 42.16 -11.84 -30.99
CA ARG A 7 41.11 -10.82 -31.12
C ARG A 7 40.40 -10.71 -29.79
N ARG A 8 40.92 -9.86 -28.90
CA ARG A 8 40.23 -9.39 -27.71
C ARG A 8 39.07 -8.51 -28.15
N GLY A 9 37.96 -9.15 -28.50
CA GLY A 9 36.66 -8.51 -28.65
C GLY A 9 36.26 -7.90 -27.31
N ARG A 10 36.65 -6.66 -27.07
CA ARG A 10 36.09 -5.83 -26.00
C ARG A 10 34.66 -5.48 -26.40
N GLY A 11 33.76 -6.43 -26.21
CA GLY A 11 32.31 -6.20 -26.31
C GLY A 11 31.97 -5.04 -25.39
N GLY A 12 31.63 -3.91 -25.99
CA GLY A 12 31.28 -2.68 -25.28
C GLY A 12 30.10 -2.96 -24.36
N ARG A 13 30.38 -3.14 -23.07
CA ARG A 13 29.36 -3.08 -22.02
C ARG A 13 28.83 -1.65 -22.05
N ARG A 14 27.77 -1.43 -22.83
CA ARG A 14 26.97 -0.20 -22.79
C ARG A 14 26.59 0.01 -21.32
N ARG A 15 27.28 0.93 -20.65
CA ARG A 15 26.93 1.32 -19.28
C ARG A 15 25.45 1.71 -19.32
N PRO A 16 24.59 1.15 -18.45
CA PRO A 16 23.23 1.62 -18.36
C PRO A 16 23.28 3.13 -18.12
N SER A 17 22.53 3.90 -18.91
CA SER A 17 22.34 5.31 -18.57
C SER A 17 21.83 5.37 -17.12
N SER A 18 22.32 6.34 -16.35
CA SER A 18 21.94 6.52 -14.93
C SER A 18 20.41 6.48 -14.75
N SER A 19 19.66 7.05 -15.69
CA SER A 19 18.20 7.03 -15.76
C SER A 19 17.62 5.60 -15.80
N ARG A 20 18.16 4.69 -16.61
CA ARG A 20 17.67 3.30 -16.71
C ARG A 20 17.94 2.52 -15.42
N ALA A 21 19.10 2.75 -14.79
CA ALA A 21 19.41 2.13 -13.50
C ALA A 21 18.47 2.64 -12.39
N ALA A 22 18.21 3.95 -12.36
CA ALA A 22 17.26 4.56 -11.43
C ALA A 22 15.83 4.02 -11.63
N LEU A 23 15.36 3.89 -12.88
CA LEU A 23 14.05 3.31 -13.18
C LEU A 23 13.95 1.87 -12.68
N ARG A 24 14.96 1.03 -12.94
CA ARG A 24 14.99 -0.35 -12.43
C ARG A 24 14.92 -0.42 -10.91
N ARG A 25 15.57 0.51 -10.21
CA ARG A 25 15.47 0.62 -8.75
C ARG A 25 14.05 0.96 -8.31
N LYS A 26 13.40 1.93 -8.96
CA LYS A 26 12.01 2.31 -8.66
C LYS A 26 11.03 1.16 -8.89
N VAL A 27 11.17 0.44 -10.01
CA VAL A 27 10.33 -0.73 -10.31
C VAL A 27 10.53 -1.82 -9.27
N ARG A 28 11.78 -2.12 -8.89
CA ARG A 28 12.08 -3.10 -7.84
C ARG A 28 11.44 -2.72 -6.50
N GLU A 29 11.51 -1.44 -6.14
CA GLU A 29 10.89 -0.96 -4.91
C GLU A 29 9.37 -1.09 -4.96
N LEU A 30 8.75 -0.72 -6.08
CA LEU A 30 7.31 -0.84 -6.25
C LEU A 30 6.83 -2.30 -6.13
N ARG A 31 7.57 -3.25 -6.71
CA ARG A 31 7.22 -4.69 -6.60
C ARG A 31 7.21 -5.19 -5.16
N ARG A 32 8.12 -4.70 -4.32
CA ARG A 32 8.21 -5.06 -2.90
C ARG A 32 7.07 -4.49 -2.06
N LEU A 33 6.56 -3.31 -2.43
CA LEU A 33 5.52 -2.61 -1.68
C LEU A 33 4.11 -3.09 -2.03
N VAL A 34 3.91 -3.54 -3.27
CA VAL A 34 2.60 -3.97 -3.76
C VAL A 34 2.41 -5.46 -3.48
N PRO A 35 1.32 -5.88 -2.81
CA PRO A 35 1.04 -7.29 -2.60
C PRO A 35 1.03 -8.08 -3.91
N GLY A 36 1.84 -9.13 -3.97
CA GLY A 36 2.10 -9.94 -5.17
C GLY A 36 2.68 -9.14 -6.36
N GLY A 37 3.42 -8.08 -6.09
CA GLY A 37 4.07 -7.25 -7.10
C GLY A 37 5.28 -7.94 -7.74
N ASP A 38 5.94 -8.87 -7.04
CA ASP A 38 7.08 -9.63 -7.58
C ASP A 38 6.65 -10.58 -8.71
N GLU A 39 5.43 -11.11 -8.67
CA GLU A 39 4.85 -11.99 -9.69
C GLU A 39 4.12 -11.21 -10.81
N ALA A 40 3.85 -9.91 -10.60
CA ALA A 40 3.09 -9.11 -11.54
C ALA A 40 3.84 -8.91 -12.88
N PRO A 41 3.16 -9.07 -14.05
CA PRO A 41 3.70 -8.65 -15.34
C PRO A 41 4.05 -7.15 -15.34
N GLU A 42 5.06 -6.74 -16.10
CA GLU A 42 5.49 -5.32 -16.14
C GLU A 42 4.36 -4.34 -16.49
N GLY A 43 3.46 -4.72 -17.41
CA GLY A 43 2.31 -3.89 -17.79
C GLY A 43 1.21 -3.78 -16.73
N ALA A 44 1.16 -4.71 -15.77
CA ALA A 44 0.10 -4.77 -14.76
C ALA A 44 0.50 -4.17 -13.40
N LEU A 45 1.80 -3.96 -13.16
CA LEU A 45 2.30 -3.52 -11.85
C LEU A 45 1.72 -2.18 -11.40
N LEU A 46 1.59 -1.22 -12.32
CA LEU A 46 1.03 0.10 -12.00
C LEU A 46 -0.46 0.04 -11.69
N ALA A 47 -1.23 -0.75 -12.45
CA ALA A 47 -2.66 -0.95 -12.20
C ALA A 47 -2.87 -1.59 -10.82
N ARG A 48 -2.13 -2.65 -10.52
CA ARG A 48 -2.19 -3.31 -9.19
C ARG A 48 -1.77 -2.37 -8.06
N ALA A 49 -0.77 -1.52 -8.27
CA ALA A 49 -0.39 -0.50 -7.30
C ALA A 49 -1.54 0.50 -7.05
N ALA A 50 -2.23 0.93 -8.11
CA ALA A 50 -3.39 1.82 -7.99
C ALA A 50 -4.53 1.17 -7.20
N ASP A 51 -4.86 -0.08 -7.50
CA ASP A 51 -5.87 -0.86 -6.76
C ASP A 51 -5.50 -0.99 -5.28
N TYR A 52 -4.23 -1.28 -5.00
CA TYR A 52 -3.76 -1.40 -3.62
C TYR A 52 -3.86 -0.07 -2.86
N ILE A 53 -3.48 1.05 -3.48
CA ILE A 53 -3.64 2.39 -2.88
C ILE A 53 -5.11 2.69 -2.61
N ALA A 54 -6.01 2.38 -3.55
CA ALA A 54 -7.45 2.59 -3.38
C ALA A 54 -7.99 1.77 -2.19
N GLY A 55 -7.62 0.48 -2.09
CA GLY A 55 -8.00 -0.38 -0.97
C GLY A 55 -7.48 0.11 0.38
N LEU A 56 -6.22 0.57 0.43
CA LEU A 56 -5.65 1.15 1.66
C LEU A 56 -6.40 2.42 2.09
N ARG A 57 -6.73 3.31 1.15
CA ARG A 57 -7.49 4.54 1.45
C ARG A 57 -8.86 4.21 2.02
N ALA A 58 -9.60 3.32 1.38
CA ALA A 58 -10.92 2.88 1.85
C ALA A 58 -10.84 2.26 3.26
N ARG A 59 -9.80 1.45 3.54
CA ARG A 59 -9.61 0.86 4.86
C ARG A 59 -9.31 1.91 5.94
N VAL A 60 -8.52 2.92 5.63
CA VAL A 60 -8.23 4.03 6.55
C VAL A 60 -9.50 4.85 6.82
N GLU A 61 -10.29 5.14 5.80
CA GLU A 61 -11.57 5.85 5.95
C GLU A 61 -12.55 5.07 6.82
N LEU A 62 -12.70 3.77 6.57
CA LEU A 62 -13.53 2.88 7.38
C LEU A 62 -13.08 2.87 8.85
N LEU A 63 -11.78 2.69 9.11
CA LEU A 63 -11.26 2.65 10.48
C LEU A 63 -11.46 3.98 11.22
N ARG A 64 -11.34 5.12 10.52
CA ARG A 64 -11.65 6.44 11.09
C ARG A 64 -13.13 6.58 11.43
N ALA A 65 -14.02 6.13 10.55
CA ALA A 65 -15.46 6.15 10.81
C ALA A 65 -15.83 5.27 12.01
N LEU A 66 -15.23 4.08 12.12
CA LEU A 66 -15.41 3.19 13.27
C LEU A 66 -14.88 3.81 14.57
N ALA A 67 -13.70 4.42 14.54
CA ALA A 67 -13.14 5.10 15.70
C ALA A 67 -14.08 6.23 16.19
N ALA A 68 -14.56 7.07 15.26
CA ALA A 68 -15.51 8.14 15.58
C ALA A 68 -16.83 7.59 16.15
N ALA A 69 -17.36 6.49 15.60
CA ALA A 69 -18.57 5.85 16.12
C ALA A 69 -18.37 5.29 17.54
N CYS A 70 -17.21 4.69 17.82
CA CYS A 70 -16.86 4.21 19.16
C CYS A 70 -16.71 5.36 20.17
N GLU A 71 -16.13 6.49 19.76
CA GLU A 71 -16.04 7.69 20.61
C GLU A 71 -17.43 8.25 20.95
N VAL A 72 -18.35 8.31 19.97
CA VAL A 72 -19.75 8.72 20.21
C VAL A 72 -20.46 7.75 21.15
N ALA A 73 -20.27 6.45 20.96
CA ALA A 73 -20.86 5.42 21.82
C ALA A 73 -20.30 5.47 23.27
N ALA A 74 -19.01 5.78 23.42
CA ALA A 74 -18.38 5.95 24.74
C ALA A 74 -18.72 7.30 25.40
N GLY A 75 -19.09 8.31 24.62
CA GLY A 75 -19.48 9.64 25.07
C GLY A 75 -20.96 9.81 25.38
N GLN A 76 -21.82 8.81 25.11
CA GLN A 76 -23.18 8.82 25.63
C GLN A 76 -23.15 8.37 27.10
N PRO A 77 -23.41 9.25 28.09
CA PRO A 77 -23.84 8.75 29.38
C PRO A 77 -25.08 7.92 29.10
N MET A 78 -25.03 6.65 29.47
CA MET A 78 -26.18 5.76 29.55
C MET A 78 -27.33 6.61 30.11
N GLN A 79 -28.26 7.02 29.25
CA GLN A 79 -29.42 7.77 29.71
C GLN A 79 -30.13 6.80 30.64
N ALA A 80 -29.90 6.98 31.93
CA ALA A 80 -30.61 6.27 32.96
C ALA A 80 -32.07 6.42 32.59
N VAL A 81 -32.75 5.29 32.41
CA VAL A 81 -34.20 5.23 32.38
C VAL A 81 -34.64 5.69 33.77
N GLY A 82 -34.66 7.00 33.95
CA GLY A 82 -35.03 7.72 35.15
C GLY A 82 -36.45 8.19 34.96
N GLY A 83 -37.38 7.24 34.87
CA GLY A 83 -38.80 7.50 35.08
C GLY A 83 -39.11 7.47 36.57
N GLY A 84 -38.70 8.50 37.30
CA GLY A 84 -39.41 8.89 38.53
C GLY A 84 -40.79 9.46 38.12
N GLY A 85 -41.85 9.38 38.90
CA GLY A 85 -42.04 8.93 40.27
C GLY A 85 -43.46 9.35 40.68
N GLY A 86 -44.00 8.66 41.68
CA GLY A 86 -44.99 9.23 42.59
C GLY A 86 -46.45 9.27 42.13
N GLU A 87 -47.24 8.34 42.65
CA GLU A 87 -48.50 8.71 43.28
C GLU A 87 -48.74 7.82 44.50
N CYS A 88 -48.54 8.45 45.67
CA CYS A 88 -49.01 8.01 46.98
C CYS A 88 -50.36 8.69 47.26
N MET A 89 -51.22 8.00 48.02
CA MET A 89 -52.54 8.40 48.53
C MET A 89 -53.70 8.27 47.52
N GLY A 90 -54.83 7.61 47.85
CA GLY A 90 -55.30 7.09 49.14
C GLY A 90 -56.54 6.21 48.97
#